data_AF-A0A1Q7D3N2-F1
#
_entry.id   AF-A0A1Q7D3N2-F1
#
_cell.length_a   1.000
_cell.length_b   1.000
_cell.length_c   1.000
_cell.angle_alpha   90.00
_cell.angle_beta   90.00
_cell.angle_gamma   90.00
#
_symmetry.space_group_name_H-M   'P 1'
#
loop_
_entity.id
_entity.type
_entity.pdbx_description
1 polymer ?
#
loop_
_entity_poly.entity_id
_entity_poly.type
_entity_poly.pdbx_seq_one_letter_code
_entity_poly.pdbx_strand_id
1 'polypeptide(L)' 'MALEAFRRRRRDSLDFFARLQPEQWQRRCQHPTLGRVTFADWTGLMASHDDNHLAQAERAVTGNP' A
#
# COMPACT_ATOMS: atom_id res chain seq x y z
N MET A 1 3.45 -18.10 -8.49
CA MET A 1 1.98 -17.95 -8.29
C MET A 1 1.62 -16.50 -7.94
N ALA A 2 0.35 -16.07 -8.03
CA ALA A 2 -0.06 -14.67 -7.77
C ALA A 2 0.24 -14.18 -6.33
N LEU A 3 -0.04 -15.01 -5.32
CA LEU A 3 0.25 -14.68 -3.91
C LEU A 3 1.75 -14.51 -3.63
N GLU A 4 2.57 -15.35 -4.23
CA GLU A 4 4.03 -15.28 -4.12
C GLU A 4 4.57 -14.01 -4.78
N ALA A 5 4.05 -13.66 -5.96
CA ALA A 5 4.38 -12.41 -6.62
C ALA A 5 4.00 -11.21 -5.72
N PHE A 6 2.80 -11.20 -5.14
CA PHE A 6 2.37 -10.17 -4.18
C PHE A 6 3.33 -10.05 -2.99
N ARG A 7 3.66 -11.17 -2.33
CA ARG A 7 4.61 -11.18 -1.20
C ARG A 7 5.96 -10.58 -1.57
N ARG A 8 6.49 -10.94 -2.74
CA ARG A 8 7.75 -10.38 -3.23
C ARG A 8 7.65 -8.86 -3.43
N ARG A 9 6.63 -8.36 -4.13
CA ARG A 9 6.46 -6.91 -4.36
C ARG A 9 6.27 -6.16 -3.04
N ARG A 10 5.50 -6.73 -2.10
CA ARG A 10 5.34 -6.15 -0.76
C ARG A 10 6.67 -6.03 -0.04
N ARG A 11 7.51 -7.06 -0.10
CA ARG A 11 8.84 -7.02 0.51
C ARG A 11 9.70 -5.93 -0.12
N ASP A 12 9.73 -5.85 -1.45
CA ASP A 12 10.49 -4.83 -2.17
C ASP A 12 10.04 -3.40 -1.78
N SER A 13 8.73 -3.16 -1.65
CA SER A 13 8.19 -1.88 -1.17
C SER A 13 8.61 -1.56 0.27
N LEU A 14 8.48 -2.53 1.18
CA LEU A 14 8.84 -2.34 2.58
C LEU A 14 10.35 -2.10 2.76
N ASP A 15 11.18 -2.82 2.01
CA ASP A 15 12.64 -2.64 2.03
C ASP A 15 13.04 -1.26 1.48
N PHE A 16 12.28 -0.69 0.53
CA PHE A 16 12.46 0.69 0.09
C PHE A 16 12.07 1.67 1.19
N PHE A 17 10.88 1.53 1.80
CA PHE A 17 10.40 2.44 2.85
C PHE A 17 11.29 2.41 4.10
N ALA A 18 11.82 1.24 4.46
CA ALA A 18 12.73 1.09 5.60
C ALA A 18 14.06 1.88 5.44
N ARG A 19 14.41 2.29 4.22
CA ARG A 19 15.62 3.08 3.94
C ARG A 19 15.37 4.59 3.96
N LEU A 20 14.11 5.02 4.04
CA LEU A 20 13.76 6.44 4.05
C LEU A 20 14.16 7.08 5.38
N GLN A 21 14.90 8.18 5.30
CA GLN A 21 15.14 9.06 6.45
C GLN A 21 13.85 9.80 6.85
N PRO A 22 13.71 10.23 8.12
CA PRO A 22 12.51 10.91 8.62
C PRO A 22 12.05 12.07 7.72
N GLU A 23 12.97 12.87 7.21
CA GLU A 23 12.67 14.03 6.36
C GLU A 23 12.20 13.61 4.96
N GLN A 24 12.66 12.43 4.48
CA GLN A 24 12.32 11.92 3.16
C GLN A 24 10.86 11.46 3.08
N TRP A 25 10.24 11.10 4.20
CA TRP A 25 8.83 10.73 4.25
C TRP A 25 7.90 11.83 3.76
N GLN A 26 8.32 13.10 3.92
CA GLN A 26 7.55 14.28 3.52
C GLN A 26 7.83 14.72 2.07
N ARG A 27 8.67 14.00 1.33
CA ARG A 27 8.90 14.27 -0.10
C ARG A 27 7.61 14.01 -0.88
N ARG A 28 7.23 15.01 -1.67
CA ARG A 28 5.98 15.02 -2.43
C ARG A 28 6.19 14.51 -3.86
N CYS A 29 5.24 13.75 -4.36
CA CYS A 29 5.06 13.44 -5.78
C CYS A 29 3.71 13.98 -6.26
N GLN A 30 3.59 14.16 -7.58
CA GLN A 30 2.33 14.54 -8.22
C GLN A 30 1.64 13.26 -8.72
N HIS A 31 0.60 12.82 -8.03
CA HIS A 31 -0.29 11.76 -8.48
C HIS A 31 -1.32 12.33 -9.46
N PRO A 32 -1.62 11.65 -10.59
CA PRO A 32 -2.56 12.16 -11.59
C PRO A 32 -3.97 12.46 -11.04
N THR A 33 -4.43 11.66 -10.09
CA THR A 33 -5.81 11.76 -9.54
C THR A 33 -5.85 12.37 -8.15
N LEU A 34 -4.84 12.11 -7.32
CA LEU A 34 -4.85 12.47 -5.89
C LEU A 34 -4.15 13.81 -5.63
N GLY A 35 -3.61 14.43 -6.68
CA GLY A 35 -2.85 15.65 -6.53
C GLY A 35 -1.48 15.39 -5.90
N ARG A 36 -1.04 16.29 -5.02
CA ARG A 36 0.24 16.18 -4.33
C ARG A 36 0.11 15.20 -3.17
N VAL A 37 0.91 14.14 -3.19
CA VAL A 37 0.96 13.13 -2.12
C VAL A 37 2.40 12.92 -1.67
N THR A 38 2.60 12.61 -0.39
CA THR A 38 3.91 12.26 0.18
C THR A 38 4.14 10.75 0.18
N PHE A 39 5.36 10.30 0.52
CA PHE A 39 5.58 8.88 0.81
C PHE A 39 4.77 8.41 2.01
N ALA A 40 4.59 9.26 3.03
CA ALA A 40 3.73 8.95 4.18
C ALA A 40 2.27 8.72 3.75
N ASP A 41 1.71 9.64 2.95
CA ASP A 41 0.35 9.51 2.41
C ASP A 41 0.19 8.24 1.59
N TRP A 42 1.17 7.95 0.73
CA TRP A 42 1.15 6.75 -0.12
C TRP A 42 1.18 5.46 0.71
N THR A 43 2.03 5.38 1.73
CA THR A 43 2.05 4.21 2.62
C THR A 43 0.78 4.06 3.43
N GLY A 44 0.17 5.16 3.88
CA GLY A 44 -1.13 5.14 4.55
C GLY A 44 -2.23 4.62 3.63
N LEU A 45 -2.24 5.07 2.37
CA LEU A 45 -3.16 4.56 1.35
C LEU A 45 -2.97 3.06 1.11
N MET A 46 -1.73 2.58 1.02
CA MET A 46 -1.45 1.14 0.85
C MET A 46 -1.99 0.31 2.01
N ALA A 47 -1.80 0.76 3.25
CA ALA A 47 -2.33 0.05 4.43
C ALA A 47 -3.87 0.02 4.43
N SER A 48 -4.52 1.16 4.20
CA SER A 48 -5.99 1.22 4.13
C SER A 48 -6.56 0.36 3.00
N HIS A 49 -5.87 0.30 1.86
CA HIS A 49 -6.26 -0.52 0.73
C HIS A 49 -6.16 -2.02 1.04
N ASP A 50 -5.13 -2.45 1.78
CA ASP A 50 -5.01 -3.84 2.24
C ASP A 50 -6.18 -4.23 3.16
N ASP A 51 -6.53 -3.38 4.12
CA ASP A 51 -7.64 -3.63 5.04
C ASP A 51 -8.97 -3.79 4.29
N ASN A 52 -9.22 -2.91 3.30
CA ASN A 52 -10.42 -2.99 2.46
C ASN A 52 -10.49 -4.31 1.68
N HIS A 53 -9.39 -4.73 1.05
CA HIS A 53 -9.39 -5.98 0.29
C HIS A 53 -9.41 -7.22 1.16
N LEU A 54 -8.82 -7.17 2.36
CA LEU A 54 -8.95 -8.25 3.32
C LEU A 54 -10.42 -8.44 3.72
N ALA A 55 -11.10 -7.34 4.07
CA ALA A 55 -12.53 -7.38 4.39
C ALA A 55 -13.38 -7.86 3.20
N GLN A 56 -13.05 -7.47 1.97
CA GLN A 56 -13.72 -7.97 0.76
C GLN A 56 -13.50 -9.48 0.57
N ALA A 57 -12.28 -9.98 0.78
CA ALA A 57 -11.96 -11.39 0.66
C ALA A 57 -12.70 -12.22 1.73
N GLU A 58 -12.75 -11.73 2.97
CA GLU A 58 -13.51 -12.36 4.06
C GLU A 58 -15.00 -12.45 3.73
N ARG A 59 -15.59 -11.35 3.23
CA ARG A 59 -16.97 -11.31 2.75
C ARG A 59 -17.23 -12.30 1.61
N ALA A 60 -16.33 -12.35 0.64
CA ALA A 60 -16.45 -13.26 -0.50
C ALA A 60 -16.39 -14.75 -0.08
N VAL A 61 -15.49 -15.09 0.86
CA VAL A 61 -15.35 -16.48 1.35
C VAL A 61 -16.53 -16.90 2.22
N THR A 62 -17.15 -15.96 2.95
CA THR A 62 -18.32 -16.22 3.81
C THR A 62 -19.66 -16.11 3.07
N GLY A 63 -19.65 -15.76 1.78
CA GLY A 63 -20.85 -15.71 0.94
C GLY A 63 -21.73 -14.47 1.14
N ASN A 64 -21.16 -13.37 1.66
CA ASN A 64 -21.90 -12.16 1.96
C ASN A 64 -21.22 -10.95 1.26
N PRO A 65 -21.49 -10.72 -0.04
CA PRO A 65 -20.71 -9.82 -0.89
C PRO A 65 -20.65 -8.35 -0.39
#